data_AF-A0AAW9AD10-F1
#
_entry.id   AF-A0AAW9AD10-F1
#
_cell.length_a   1.000
_cell.length_b   1.000
_cell.length_c   1.000
_cell.angle_alpha   90.00
_cell.angle_beta   90.00
_cell.angle_gamma   90.00
#
_symmetry.space_group_name_H-M   'P 1'
#
loop_
_entity.id
_entity.type
_entity.pdbx_description
1 polymer ?
#
loop_
_entity_poly.entity_id
_entity_poly.type
_entity_poly.pdbx_seq_one_letter_code
_entity_poly.pdbx_strand_id
1 'polypeptide(L)'
;MKERFFWIALGLIAVSWTLNSLYSQSKQLTEPIFLDHYIEMTMGDHNYHLTLYYLTNKNDRSRISHVRLGGLDGYPENGFIYNDNSIYNMDTYRHHVLRSVSVRLQNYETDIMTDLILNDMVVYFSDGRQTNASIGEVIIHPEGYFTQGNNVLHSRSSGSSNDSSSWYSFQAIEPLSIEKILFPFNEPIEERFNFTINDSQKDKSLESLKLPIHIDKDKYLTLRTNLKTNSFVNPYAFSIRIDGTTEQGKPFTSYAHYHMFPYLTQEDVNRVIDKKARRDSVE
;
A
#
# COMPACT_ATOMS: atom_id res chain seq x y z
N MET A 1 -62.29 -12.71 8.68
CA MET A 1 -61.23 -11.90 9.29
C MET A 1 -59.80 -12.39 8.99
N LYS A 2 -59.55 -13.24 7.97
CA LYS A 2 -58.21 -13.81 7.69
C LYS A 2 -57.57 -13.32 6.38
N GLU A 3 -58.39 -13.00 5.38
CA GLU A 3 -57.92 -12.60 4.05
C GLU A 3 -57.31 -11.18 4.00
N ARG A 4 -57.92 -10.21 4.71
CA ARG A 4 -57.41 -8.83 4.74
C ARG A 4 -56.02 -8.73 5.37
N PHE A 5 -55.77 -9.47 6.46
CA PHE A 5 -54.45 -9.51 7.08
C PHE A 5 -53.41 -10.22 6.21
N PHE A 6 -53.82 -11.24 5.45
CA PHE A 6 -52.93 -11.92 4.50
C PHE A 6 -52.44 -10.96 3.42
N TRP A 7 -53.34 -10.20 2.78
CA TRP A 7 -52.95 -9.22 1.76
C TRP A 7 -52.12 -8.05 2.30
N ILE A 8 -52.41 -7.60 3.52
CA ILE A 8 -51.58 -6.59 4.21
C ILE A 8 -50.17 -7.15 4.44
N ALA A 9 -50.05 -8.39 4.95
CA ALA A 9 -48.75 -9.02 5.18
C ALA A 9 -47.97 -9.19 3.86
N LEU A 10 -48.64 -9.62 2.79
CA LEU A 10 -48.01 -9.75 1.46
C LEU A 10 -47.55 -8.39 0.92
N GLY A 11 -48.36 -7.34 1.09
CA GLY A 11 -48.00 -5.97 0.73
C GLY A 11 -46.76 -5.47 1.48
N LEU A 12 -46.69 -5.71 2.80
CA LEU A 12 -45.52 -5.35 3.61
C LEU A 12 -44.26 -6.11 3.17
N ILE A 13 -44.37 -7.39 2.84
CA ILE A 13 -43.26 -8.19 2.30
C ILE A 13 -42.78 -7.60 0.97
N ALA A 14 -43.70 -7.28 0.04
CA ALA A 14 -43.36 -6.71 -1.26
C ALA A 14 -42.68 -5.33 -1.13
N VAL A 15 -43.18 -4.46 -0.25
CA VAL A 15 -42.56 -3.16 0.06
C VAL A 15 -41.18 -3.34 0.68
N SER A 16 -41.04 -4.24 1.66
CA SER A 16 -39.75 -4.53 2.30
C SER A 16 -38.72 -5.02 1.29
N TRP A 17 -39.10 -5.93 0.41
CA TRP A 17 -38.23 -6.44 -0.65
C TRP A 17 -37.82 -5.34 -1.62
N THR A 18 -38.76 -4.48 -2.03
CA THR A 18 -38.52 -3.37 -2.95
C THR A 18 -37.56 -2.34 -2.35
N LEU A 19 -37.81 -1.91 -1.11
CA LEU A 19 -36.95 -0.97 -0.39
C LEU A 19 -35.54 -1.54 -0.19
N ASN A 20 -35.44 -2.83 0.16
CA ASN A 20 -34.15 -3.49 0.31
C ASN A 20 -33.40 -3.62 -1.04
N SER A 21 -34.11 -3.89 -2.13
CA SER A 21 -33.51 -3.95 -3.47
C SER A 21 -32.99 -2.58 -3.90
N LEU A 22 -33.78 -1.52 -3.74
CA LEU A 22 -33.37 -0.14 -4.04
C LEU A 22 -32.17 0.29 -3.19
N TYR A 23 -32.18 -0.06 -1.90
CA TYR A 23 -31.06 0.19 -0.99
C TYR A 23 -29.79 -0.55 -1.45
N SER A 24 -29.89 -1.82 -1.86
CA SER A 24 -28.73 -2.58 -2.34
C SER A 24 -28.20 -2.04 -3.66
N GLN A 25 -29.06 -1.55 -4.54
CA GLN A 25 -28.68 -0.94 -5.81
C GLN A 25 -27.97 0.40 -5.60
N SER A 26 -28.46 1.24 -4.68
CA SER A 26 -27.82 2.53 -4.37
C SER A 26 -26.44 2.43 -3.73
N LYS A 27 -26.04 1.23 -3.28
CA LYS A 27 -24.71 0.94 -2.74
C LYS A 27 -23.75 0.31 -3.74
N GLN A 28 -24.19 0.07 -4.99
CA GLN A 28 -23.28 -0.41 -6.03
C GLN A 28 -22.35 0.72 -6.48
N LEU A 29 -21.08 0.38 -6.70
CA LEU A 29 -20.11 1.25 -7.33
C LEU A 29 -20.32 1.26 -8.84
N THR A 30 -20.22 2.43 -9.47
CA THR A 30 -20.24 2.55 -10.93
C THR A 30 -18.98 1.95 -11.54
N GLU A 31 -17.84 2.13 -10.88
CA GLU A 31 -16.55 1.60 -11.26
C GLU A 31 -15.74 1.14 -10.04
N PRO A 32 -14.74 0.26 -10.22
CA PRO A 32 -13.87 -0.16 -9.12
C PRO A 32 -13.06 1.01 -8.55
N ILE A 33 -12.94 1.06 -7.22
CA ILE A 33 -12.19 2.10 -6.51
C ILE A 33 -10.86 1.52 -6.04
N PHE A 34 -9.76 2.06 -6.55
CA PHE A 34 -8.41 1.69 -6.11
C PHE A 34 -8.07 2.41 -4.79
N LEU A 35 -7.38 1.68 -3.90
CA LEU A 35 -6.84 2.24 -2.66
C LEU A 35 -5.70 3.22 -2.99
N ASP A 36 -5.33 4.07 -2.04
CA ASP A 36 -4.14 4.92 -2.16
C ASP A 36 -2.92 4.06 -1.76
N HIS A 37 -2.06 3.71 -2.71
CA HIS A 37 -0.85 2.92 -2.53
C HIS A 37 0.34 3.82 -2.25
N TYR A 38 1.17 3.45 -1.28
CA TYR A 38 2.47 4.09 -1.02
C TYR A 38 3.55 3.04 -1.21
N ILE A 39 4.00 2.90 -2.45
CA ILE A 39 4.89 1.82 -2.87
C ILE A 39 6.16 2.42 -3.47
N GLU A 40 7.30 1.90 -3.05
CA GLU A 40 8.63 2.23 -3.57
C GLU A 40 9.29 0.93 -4.03
N MET A 41 9.79 0.91 -5.27
CA MET A 41 10.46 -0.25 -5.86
C MET A 41 11.62 0.19 -6.77
N THR A 42 12.45 -0.76 -7.21
CA THR A 42 13.50 -0.54 -8.22
C THR A 42 13.13 -1.17 -9.56
N MET A 43 13.93 -0.94 -10.61
CA MET A 43 14.05 -1.80 -11.79
C MET A 43 15.34 -2.65 -11.68
N GLY A 44 15.47 -3.85 -12.25
CA GLY A 44 16.60 -4.80 -12.03
C GLY A 44 16.34 -6.23 -11.47
N ASP A 45 15.70 -6.40 -10.31
CA ASP A 45 15.28 -7.68 -9.73
C ASP A 45 14.23 -8.35 -10.62
N HIS A 46 14.49 -9.55 -11.11
CA HIS A 46 13.75 -10.20 -12.21
C HIS A 46 12.26 -10.57 -11.92
N ASN A 47 11.67 -10.05 -10.83
CA ASN A 47 10.34 -10.32 -10.29
C ASN A 47 9.64 -9.04 -9.77
N TYR A 48 9.56 -7.97 -10.58
CA TYR A 48 8.80 -6.78 -10.17
C TYR A 48 7.30 -6.98 -10.29
N HIS A 49 6.66 -7.13 -9.13
CA HIS A 49 5.23 -7.25 -9.01
C HIS A 49 4.69 -6.02 -8.28
N LEU A 50 4.03 -5.12 -9.01
CA LEU A 50 3.22 -4.09 -8.39
C LEU A 50 1.91 -4.74 -7.96
N THR A 51 1.65 -4.85 -6.65
CA THR A 51 0.39 -5.38 -6.16
C THR A 51 -0.59 -4.24 -5.90
N LEU A 52 -1.63 -4.20 -6.72
CA LEU A 52 -2.72 -3.23 -6.64
C LEU A 52 -3.87 -3.81 -5.83
N TYR A 53 -4.59 -2.94 -5.12
CA TYR A 53 -5.68 -3.28 -4.22
C TYR A 53 -6.86 -2.38 -4.53
N TYR A 54 -8.04 -2.96 -4.69
CA TYR A 54 -9.22 -2.21 -5.12
C TYR A 54 -10.51 -2.81 -4.59
N LEU A 55 -11.49 -1.94 -4.35
CA LEU A 55 -12.85 -2.29 -3.99
C LEU A 55 -13.71 -2.37 -5.25
N THR A 56 -14.47 -3.45 -5.39
CA THR A 56 -15.51 -3.56 -6.41
C THR A 56 -16.79 -4.16 -5.84
N ASN A 57 -17.87 -4.14 -6.62
CA ASN A 57 -19.12 -4.80 -6.28
C ASN A 57 -18.92 -6.32 -6.18
N LYS A 58 -19.58 -6.98 -5.21
CA LYS A 58 -19.51 -8.44 -5.05
C LYS A 58 -19.83 -9.23 -6.32
N ASN A 59 -20.76 -8.72 -7.11
CA ASN A 59 -21.24 -9.38 -8.32
C ASN A 59 -20.38 -9.04 -9.56
N ASP A 60 -19.38 -8.16 -9.43
CA ASP A 60 -18.51 -7.80 -10.54
C ASP A 60 -17.61 -8.99 -10.90
N ARG A 61 -17.71 -9.47 -12.14
CA ARG A 61 -16.90 -10.58 -12.65
C ARG A 61 -15.75 -10.09 -13.54
N SER A 62 -15.61 -8.79 -13.74
CA SER A 62 -14.52 -8.24 -14.53
C SER A 62 -13.17 -8.52 -13.85
N ARG A 63 -12.16 -8.70 -14.70
CA ARG A 63 -10.78 -8.90 -14.31
C ARG A 63 -9.95 -7.78 -14.90
N ILE A 64 -8.95 -7.33 -14.17
CA ILE A 64 -7.94 -6.44 -14.75
C ILE A 64 -7.17 -7.29 -15.77
N SER A 65 -7.13 -6.84 -17.02
CA SER A 65 -6.39 -7.50 -18.10
C SER A 65 -5.05 -6.82 -18.38
N HIS A 66 -4.99 -5.51 -18.14
CA HIS A 66 -3.84 -4.67 -18.42
C HIS A 66 -3.92 -3.38 -17.60
N VAL A 67 -2.78 -2.83 -17.21
CA VAL A 67 -2.67 -1.50 -16.61
C VAL A 67 -1.61 -0.68 -17.34
N ARG A 68 -1.78 0.63 -17.40
CA ARG A 68 -0.77 1.55 -17.89
C ARG A 68 -0.44 2.58 -16.83
N LEU A 69 0.83 2.65 -16.44
CA LEU A 69 1.32 3.46 -15.33
C LEU A 69 2.57 4.22 -15.79
N GLY A 70 2.48 5.55 -15.97
CA GLY A 70 3.64 6.36 -16.38
C GLY A 70 4.27 5.98 -17.71
N GLY A 71 3.48 5.47 -18.66
CA GLY A 71 3.97 4.94 -19.94
C GLY A 71 4.47 3.49 -19.88
N LEU A 72 4.57 2.89 -18.68
CA LEU A 72 4.85 1.47 -18.50
C LEU A 72 3.57 0.67 -18.63
N ASP A 73 3.63 -0.41 -19.40
CA ASP A 73 2.53 -1.36 -19.53
C ASP A 73 2.71 -2.50 -18.51
N GLY A 74 1.65 -2.83 -17.79
CA GLY A 74 1.63 -3.83 -16.72
C GLY A 74 0.60 -4.91 -17.00
N TYR A 75 1.02 -6.17 -16.88
CA TYR A 75 0.16 -7.31 -17.13
C TYR A 75 -0.03 -8.13 -15.85
N PRO A 76 -1.26 -8.52 -15.50
CA PRO A 76 -1.51 -9.43 -14.38
C PRO A 76 -0.64 -10.67 -14.50
N GLU A 77 0.04 -11.01 -13.42
CA GLU A 77 0.73 -12.29 -13.35
C GLU A 77 -0.24 -13.38 -12.92
N ASN A 78 -0.26 -14.49 -13.66
CA ASN A 78 -0.94 -15.69 -13.21
C ASN A 78 -0.12 -16.28 -12.06
N GLY A 79 -0.65 -16.23 -10.84
CA GLY A 79 0.09 -16.56 -9.62
C GLY A 79 0.84 -17.90 -9.73
N PHE A 80 2.10 -17.91 -9.29
CA PHE A 80 3.02 -19.06 -9.37
C PHE A 80 2.52 -20.36 -8.70
N ILE A 81 1.47 -20.31 -7.87
CA ILE A 81 1.06 -21.47 -7.05
C ILE A 81 -0.16 -22.20 -7.63
N TYR A 82 -0.99 -21.56 -8.46
CA TYR A 82 -2.10 -22.25 -9.13
C TYR A 82 -2.34 -21.64 -10.50
N ASN A 83 -2.42 -22.51 -11.50
CA ASN A 83 -2.76 -22.24 -12.90
C ASN A 83 -4.24 -21.83 -13.05
N ASP A 84 -4.75 -21.05 -12.10
CA ASP A 84 -6.14 -20.63 -12.04
C ASP A 84 -6.18 -19.13 -12.33
N ASN A 85 -6.84 -18.77 -13.43
CA ASN A 85 -7.16 -17.40 -13.82
C ASN A 85 -8.15 -16.75 -12.83
N SER A 86 -8.08 -17.07 -11.54
CA SER A 86 -9.09 -16.77 -10.55
C SER A 86 -8.96 -15.34 -10.05
N ILE A 87 -10.11 -14.72 -9.82
CA ILE A 87 -10.21 -13.40 -9.19
C ILE A 87 -9.79 -13.56 -7.73
N TYR A 88 -8.69 -12.94 -7.32
CA TYR A 88 -8.26 -13.00 -5.92
C TYR A 88 -9.05 -12.00 -5.07
N ASN A 89 -10.02 -12.52 -4.34
CA ASN A 89 -10.78 -11.77 -3.34
C ASN A 89 -10.06 -11.91 -2.00
N MET A 90 -9.54 -10.80 -1.47
CA MET A 90 -8.89 -10.78 -0.15
C MET A 90 -9.90 -10.81 0.98
N ASP A 91 -10.95 -9.99 0.86
CA ASP A 91 -11.97 -9.86 1.91
C ASP A 91 -13.31 -9.42 1.31
N THR A 92 -14.40 -9.76 2.00
CA THR A 92 -15.78 -9.57 1.55
C THR A 92 -16.58 -8.76 2.56
N TYR A 93 -17.17 -7.65 2.10
CA TYR A 93 -17.93 -6.70 2.92
C TYR A 93 -19.42 -6.86 2.69
N ARG A 94 -20.28 -5.91 3.08
CA ARG A 94 -21.73 -6.05 2.88
C ARG A 94 -22.14 -6.07 1.40
N HIS A 95 -21.64 -5.11 0.61
CA HIS A 95 -21.97 -4.95 -0.82
C HIS A 95 -20.74 -5.04 -1.74
N HIS A 96 -19.55 -4.99 -1.16
CA HIS A 96 -18.28 -4.86 -1.88
C HIS A 96 -17.34 -6.02 -1.55
N VAL A 97 -16.28 -6.14 -2.32
CA VAL A 97 -15.19 -7.08 -2.15
C VAL A 97 -13.87 -6.34 -2.37
N LEU A 98 -12.90 -6.57 -1.50
CA LEU A 98 -11.51 -6.13 -1.70
C LEU A 98 -10.80 -7.19 -2.53
N ARG A 99 -10.24 -6.75 -3.66
CA ARG A 99 -9.44 -7.58 -4.55
C ARG A 99 -8.00 -7.09 -4.58
N SER A 100 -7.09 -8.01 -4.89
CA SER A 100 -5.73 -7.66 -5.26
C SER A 100 -5.38 -8.23 -6.62
N VAL A 101 -4.49 -7.53 -7.33
CA VAL A 101 -3.84 -8.02 -8.54
C VAL A 101 -2.38 -7.67 -8.49
N SER A 102 -1.51 -8.65 -8.72
CA SER A 102 -0.08 -8.41 -8.91
C SER A 102 0.17 -8.28 -10.40
N VAL A 103 0.65 -7.11 -10.84
CA VAL A 103 1.00 -6.85 -12.23
C VAL A 103 2.50 -6.85 -12.39
N ARG A 104 2.97 -7.52 -13.44
CA ARG A 104 4.35 -7.43 -13.88
C ARG A 104 4.46 -6.23 -14.80
N LEU A 105 5.23 -5.23 -14.39
CA LEU A 105 5.52 -4.07 -15.21
C LEU A 105 6.53 -4.49 -16.29
N GLN A 106 6.22 -4.15 -17.54
CA GLN A 106 7.10 -4.35 -18.68
C GLN A 106 7.66 -3.00 -19.08
N ASN A 107 8.99 -2.93 -19.12
CA ASN A 107 9.66 -1.77 -19.67
C ASN A 107 10.10 -2.09 -21.10
N TYR A 108 9.46 -1.45 -22.08
CA TYR A 108 9.79 -1.59 -23.50
C TYR A 108 10.80 -0.54 -23.98
N GLU A 109 11.00 0.54 -23.22
CA GLU A 109 11.93 1.61 -23.55
C GLU A 109 13.04 1.66 -22.48
N THR A 110 14.28 1.40 -22.92
CA THR A 110 15.58 1.68 -22.26
C THR A 110 15.57 2.07 -20.77
N ASP A 111 16.24 1.26 -19.94
CA ASP A 111 16.75 1.55 -18.58
C ASP A 111 16.26 2.87 -17.98
N ILE A 112 15.29 2.80 -17.06
CA ILE A 112 14.89 3.95 -16.25
C ILE A 112 16.14 4.49 -15.57
N MET A 113 16.60 5.68 -15.99
CA MET A 113 17.80 6.33 -15.46
C MET A 113 17.51 7.23 -14.27
N THR A 114 16.24 7.55 -14.03
CA THR A 114 15.78 8.51 -13.01
C THR A 114 14.51 8.01 -12.36
N ASP A 115 14.26 8.43 -11.12
CA ASP A 115 13.04 8.08 -10.39
C ASP A 115 11.79 8.45 -11.18
N LEU A 116 10.84 7.51 -11.30
CA LEU A 116 9.49 7.77 -11.76
C LEU A 116 8.55 7.84 -10.56
N ILE A 117 7.87 8.96 -10.41
CA ILE A 117 6.85 9.18 -9.37
C ILE A 117 5.49 9.20 -10.06
N LEU A 118 4.62 8.26 -9.68
CA LEU A 118 3.40 7.94 -10.42
C LEU A 118 2.21 7.93 -9.45
N ASN A 119 1.20 8.76 -9.73
CA ASN A 119 0.03 8.90 -8.85
C ASN A 119 -1.27 8.35 -9.43
N ASP A 120 -1.31 8.15 -10.74
CA ASP A 120 -2.50 7.73 -11.47
C ASP A 120 -2.13 6.64 -12.49
N MET A 121 -3.12 5.80 -12.82
CA MET A 121 -2.98 4.76 -13.82
C MET A 121 -4.24 4.60 -14.65
N VAL A 122 -4.08 4.02 -15.84
CA VAL A 122 -5.19 3.57 -16.66
C VAL A 122 -5.35 2.07 -16.49
N VAL A 123 -6.56 1.62 -16.15
CA VAL A 123 -6.87 0.20 -15.93
C VAL A 123 -7.81 -0.29 -17.01
N TYR A 124 -7.45 -1.40 -17.64
CA TYR A 124 -8.25 -2.07 -18.65
C TYR A 124 -8.81 -3.37 -18.08
N PHE A 125 -10.11 -3.58 -18.26
CA PHE A 125 -10.82 -4.75 -17.78
C PHE A 125 -11.13 -5.74 -18.91
N SER A 126 -11.30 -7.01 -18.54
CA SER A 126 -11.63 -8.12 -19.44
C SER A 126 -12.99 -7.99 -20.15
N ASP A 127 -13.87 -7.11 -19.67
CA ASP A 127 -15.16 -6.80 -20.27
C ASP A 127 -15.10 -5.60 -21.24
N GLY A 128 -13.90 -5.06 -21.50
CA GLY A 128 -13.67 -3.92 -22.38
C GLY A 128 -13.82 -2.55 -21.71
N ARG A 129 -14.20 -2.49 -20.43
CA ARG A 129 -14.21 -1.22 -19.68
C ARG A 129 -12.78 -0.73 -19.45
N GLN A 130 -12.67 0.60 -19.35
CA GLN A 130 -11.47 1.31 -18.94
C GLN A 130 -11.82 2.29 -17.83
N THR A 131 -10.94 2.47 -16.85
CA THR A 131 -11.04 3.55 -15.86
C THR A 131 -9.67 4.20 -15.65
N ASN A 132 -9.68 5.50 -15.36
CA ASN A 132 -8.51 6.21 -14.87
C ASN A 132 -8.61 6.19 -13.35
N ALA A 133 -7.63 5.60 -12.69
CA ALA A 133 -7.64 5.41 -11.25
C ALA A 133 -6.50 6.18 -10.60
N SER A 134 -6.81 7.00 -9.60
CA SER A 134 -5.79 7.53 -8.70
C SER A 134 -5.38 6.48 -7.67
N ILE A 135 -4.07 6.26 -7.54
CA ILE A 135 -3.47 5.13 -6.82
C ILE A 135 -2.52 5.56 -5.70
N GLY A 136 -2.56 6.81 -5.25
CA GLY A 136 -1.62 7.29 -4.23
C GLY A 136 -0.29 7.72 -4.83
N GLU A 137 0.83 7.19 -4.35
CA GLU A 137 2.17 7.48 -4.85
C GLU A 137 2.98 6.18 -4.99
N VAL A 138 3.33 5.86 -6.24
CA VAL A 138 4.21 4.75 -6.59
C VAL A 138 5.51 5.32 -7.12
N ILE A 139 6.62 4.98 -6.47
CA ILE A 139 7.96 5.41 -6.83
C ILE A 139 8.72 4.23 -7.41
N ILE A 140 9.27 4.42 -8.60
CA ILE A 140 10.09 3.43 -9.29
C ILE A 140 11.49 4.02 -9.47
N HIS A 141 12.46 3.43 -8.78
CA HIS A 141 13.86 3.80 -8.83
C HIS A 141 14.62 3.07 -9.94
N PRO A 142 15.74 3.65 -10.43
CA PRO A 142 16.68 2.96 -11.31
C PRO A 142 17.29 1.72 -10.63
N GLU A 143 17.85 0.84 -11.46
CA GLU A 143 18.56 -0.35 -10.97
C GLU A 143 19.72 0.00 -10.04
N GLY A 144 19.86 -0.80 -8.99
CA GLY A 144 20.91 -0.64 -7.99
C GLY A 144 20.69 0.50 -6.99
N TYR A 145 19.59 1.25 -7.03
CA TYR A 145 19.32 2.37 -6.10
C TYR A 145 19.55 1.98 -4.62
N PHE A 146 18.97 0.88 -4.15
CA PHE A 146 19.13 0.40 -2.76
C PHE A 146 20.52 -0.18 -2.45
N THR A 147 21.36 -0.36 -3.46
CA THR A 147 22.74 -0.84 -3.31
C THR A 147 23.78 0.29 -3.36
N GLN A 148 23.34 1.53 -3.60
CA GLN A 148 24.21 2.70 -3.61
C GLN A 148 24.53 3.12 -2.16
N GLY A 149 25.74 2.86 -1.71
CA GLY A 149 26.21 3.35 -0.41
C GLY A 149 27.30 2.49 0.23
N ASN A 150 27.95 3.04 1.26
CA ASN A 150 28.86 2.27 2.10
C ASN A 150 28.03 1.43 3.09
N ASN A 151 28.11 0.10 2.99
CA ASN A 151 27.34 -0.82 3.84
C ASN A 151 27.98 -0.95 5.23
N VAL A 152 27.79 0.07 6.08
CA VAL A 152 28.32 0.12 7.46
C VAL A 152 27.30 -0.36 8.51
N LEU A 153 26.04 -0.52 8.10
CA LEU A 153 24.95 -1.08 8.90
C LEU A 153 24.50 -2.41 8.29
N HIS A 154 24.93 -3.51 8.88
CA HIS A 154 24.56 -4.84 8.40
C HIS A 154 23.18 -5.24 8.95
N SER A 155 22.23 -5.57 8.06
CA SER A 155 20.94 -6.13 8.48
C SER A 155 21.15 -7.45 9.22
N ARG A 156 20.56 -7.59 10.41
CA ARG A 156 20.64 -8.81 11.22
C ARG A 156 19.33 -9.53 11.32
N SER A 157 18.25 -8.77 11.50
CA SER A 157 16.91 -9.34 11.63
C SER A 157 15.87 -8.26 11.44
N SER A 158 14.68 -8.69 11.02
CA SER A 158 13.51 -7.85 10.91
C SER A 158 12.27 -8.68 11.25
N GLY A 159 11.17 -8.00 11.53
CA GLY A 159 9.90 -8.66 11.77
C GLY A 159 8.75 -7.67 11.72
N SER A 160 7.57 -8.19 11.40
CA SER A 160 6.32 -7.44 11.39
C SER A 160 5.25 -8.20 12.17
N SER A 161 4.26 -7.46 12.66
CA SER A 161 3.13 -7.98 13.42
C SER A 161 1.81 -7.48 12.85
N ASN A 162 0.71 -8.14 13.22
CA ASN A 162 -0.65 -7.81 12.75
C ASN A 162 -1.22 -6.53 13.38
N ASP A 163 -0.48 -5.87 14.27
CA ASP A 163 -0.81 -4.58 14.87
C ASP A 163 -0.12 -3.41 14.14
N SER A 164 0.38 -3.64 12.92
CA SER A 164 1.20 -2.75 12.10
C SER A 164 2.57 -2.38 12.64
N SER A 165 2.99 -2.96 13.77
CA SER A 165 4.36 -2.82 14.21
C SER A 165 5.30 -3.59 13.28
N SER A 166 6.32 -2.91 12.80
CA SER A 166 7.47 -3.48 12.11
C SER A 166 8.72 -3.08 12.87
N TRP A 167 9.72 -3.95 12.89
CA TRP A 167 11.03 -3.62 13.41
C TRP A 167 12.12 -4.14 12.49
N TYR A 168 13.23 -3.41 12.47
CA TYR A 168 14.40 -3.72 11.68
C TYR A 168 15.62 -3.47 12.54
N SER A 169 16.50 -4.47 12.64
CA SER A 169 17.70 -4.42 13.46
C SER A 169 18.95 -4.53 12.61
N PHE A 170 19.81 -3.53 12.74
CA PHE A 170 21.11 -3.43 12.10
C PHE A 170 22.21 -3.58 13.15
N GLN A 171 23.36 -4.13 12.73
CA GLN A 171 24.60 -4.10 13.49
C GLN A 171 25.58 -3.13 12.83
N ALA A 172 26.15 -2.21 13.60
CA ALA A 172 27.20 -1.31 13.12
C ALA A 172 28.52 -2.05 12.96
N ILE A 173 29.12 -1.99 11.77
CA ILE A 173 30.42 -2.64 11.47
C ILE A 173 31.59 -1.77 11.95
N GLU A 174 31.37 -0.46 12.05
CA GLU A 174 32.29 0.54 12.59
C GLU A 174 31.51 1.66 13.32
N PRO A 175 32.16 2.48 14.16
CA PRO A 175 31.49 3.57 14.86
C PRO A 175 30.92 4.60 13.87
N LEU A 176 29.67 5.00 14.09
CA LEU A 176 28.95 5.87 13.18
C LEU A 176 27.92 6.75 13.90
N SER A 177 27.45 7.77 13.18
CA SER A 177 26.41 8.69 13.63
C SER A 177 25.30 8.74 12.58
N ILE A 178 24.08 8.41 12.98
CA ILE A 178 22.89 8.59 12.14
C ILE A 178 22.46 10.04 12.22
N GLU A 179 22.37 10.71 11.09
CA GLU A 179 22.08 12.13 11.01
C GLU A 179 20.65 12.40 10.54
N LYS A 180 20.12 11.54 9.67
CA LYS A 180 18.79 11.71 9.07
C LYS A 180 18.09 10.38 8.89
N ILE A 181 16.77 10.41 9.04
CA ILE A 181 15.86 9.33 8.69
C ILE A 181 14.81 9.94 7.77
N LEU A 182 14.64 9.38 6.58
CA LEU A 182 13.84 9.96 5.50
C LEU A 182 12.83 8.96 4.97
N PHE A 183 11.68 9.49 4.55
CA PHE A 183 10.63 8.77 3.84
C PHE A 183 10.72 9.11 2.35
N PRO A 184 10.41 8.17 1.45
CA PRO A 184 10.59 8.40 0.03
C PRO A 184 9.47 9.22 -0.60
N PHE A 185 8.35 9.42 0.09
CA PHE A 185 7.14 10.02 -0.47
C PHE A 185 7.04 11.53 -0.25
N ASN A 186 6.37 12.22 -1.18
CA ASN A 186 6.09 13.65 -1.09
C ASN A 186 4.93 13.96 -0.14
N GLU A 187 3.94 13.06 -0.07
CA GLU A 187 2.89 13.17 0.92
C GLU A 187 3.50 12.89 2.31
N PRO A 188 3.18 13.70 3.35
CA PRO A 188 3.77 13.57 4.68
C PRO A 188 3.23 12.34 5.42
N ILE A 189 3.44 11.15 4.87
CA ILE A 189 2.94 9.90 5.43
C ILE A 189 3.68 9.54 6.71
N GLU A 190 4.88 10.07 6.94
CA GLU A 190 5.65 9.94 8.19
C GLU A 190 4.86 10.41 9.40
N GLU A 191 3.95 11.39 9.23
CA GLU A 191 3.06 11.84 10.29
C GLU A 191 2.07 10.76 10.73
N ARG A 192 1.87 9.70 9.95
CA ARG A 192 1.02 8.56 10.28
C ARG A 192 1.73 7.51 11.12
N PHE A 193 3.04 7.63 11.32
CA PHE A 193 3.85 6.63 12.01
C PHE A 193 4.44 7.15 13.33
N ASN A 194 4.56 6.23 14.27
CA ASN A 194 5.37 6.36 15.47
C ASN A 194 6.64 5.54 15.30
N PHE A 195 7.75 6.07 15.82
CA PHE A 195 9.08 5.48 15.74
C PHE A 195 9.61 5.18 17.13
N THR A 196 10.32 4.07 17.25
CA THR A 196 11.13 3.74 18.42
C THR A 196 12.53 3.36 17.98
N ILE A 197 13.54 4.00 18.57
CA ILE A 197 14.96 3.68 18.33
C ILE A 197 15.59 3.13 19.61
N ASN A 198 16.08 1.87 19.55
CA ASN A 198 16.79 1.18 20.64
C ASN A 198 16.11 1.29 22.01
N ASP A 199 14.77 1.28 22.05
CA ASP A 199 13.91 1.53 23.22
C ASP A 199 14.09 2.90 23.94
N SER A 200 15.14 3.65 23.61
CA SER A 200 15.50 4.94 24.18
C SER A 200 14.59 6.09 23.76
N GLN A 201 14.05 6.03 22.54
CA GLN A 201 13.21 7.07 21.94
C GLN A 201 11.86 6.50 21.55
N LYS A 202 11.09 6.04 22.55
CA LYS A 202 9.86 5.28 22.35
C LYS A 202 8.67 6.13 21.86
N ASP A 203 7.97 5.61 20.87
CA ASP A 203 6.71 6.12 20.30
C ASP A 203 6.75 7.62 19.96
N LYS A 204 7.81 8.03 19.26
CA LYS A 204 8.07 9.42 18.84
C LYS A 204 7.64 9.66 17.41
N SER A 205 7.23 10.89 17.08
CA SER A 205 7.18 11.32 15.68
C SER A 205 8.59 11.48 15.14
N LEU A 206 8.77 11.35 13.82
CA LEU A 206 10.06 11.48 13.15
C LEU A 206 10.79 12.79 13.53
N GLU A 207 10.07 13.92 13.50
CA GLU A 207 10.60 15.25 13.82
C GLU A 207 11.08 15.39 15.28
N SER A 208 10.53 14.57 16.18
CA SER A 208 10.86 14.64 17.61
C SER A 208 12.04 13.75 18.01
N LEU A 209 12.61 13.01 17.05
CA LEU A 209 13.78 12.18 17.28
C LEU A 209 15.01 13.07 17.53
N LYS A 210 15.77 12.73 18.57
CA LYS A 210 17.05 13.36 18.88
C LYS A 210 18.11 12.78 17.96
N LEU A 211 18.47 13.54 16.94
CA LEU A 211 19.57 13.27 16.01
C LEU A 211 20.72 14.28 16.26
N PRO A 212 21.99 13.89 16.03
CA PRO A 212 22.42 12.59 15.54
C PRO A 212 22.39 11.48 16.62
N ILE A 213 22.29 10.23 16.19
CA ILE A 213 22.36 9.05 17.07
C ILE A 213 23.69 8.35 16.86
N HIS A 214 24.55 8.36 17.88
CA HIS A 214 25.84 7.68 17.84
C HIS A 214 25.70 6.19 18.15
N ILE A 215 26.39 5.36 17.38
CA ILE A 215 26.39 3.90 17.53
C ILE A 215 27.82 3.42 17.48
N ASP A 216 28.28 2.80 18.57
CA ASP A 216 29.58 2.16 18.61
C ASP A 216 29.60 0.91 17.72
N LYS A 217 30.81 0.51 17.31
CA LYS A 217 31.04 -0.75 16.62
C LYS A 217 30.42 -1.94 17.37
N ASP A 218 29.86 -2.88 16.62
CA ASP A 218 29.20 -4.10 17.09
C ASP A 218 27.92 -3.87 17.92
N LYS A 219 27.49 -2.61 18.10
CA LYS A 219 26.20 -2.29 18.70
C LYS A 219 25.09 -2.33 17.65
N TYR A 220 23.87 -2.40 18.16
CA TYR A 220 22.68 -2.53 17.35
C TYR A 220 21.95 -1.20 17.21
N LEU A 221 21.41 -0.97 16.03
CA LEU A 221 20.32 -0.03 15.78
C LEU A 221 19.07 -0.85 15.52
N THR A 222 18.06 -0.70 16.38
CA THR A 222 16.72 -1.24 16.14
C THR A 222 15.78 -0.08 15.90
N LEU A 223 15.30 0.00 14.66
CA LEU A 223 14.23 0.90 14.25
C LEU A 223 12.92 0.12 14.32
N ARG A 224 11.99 0.57 15.15
CA ARG A 224 10.61 0.08 15.17
C ARG A 224 9.69 1.18 14.66
N THR A 225 8.79 0.80 13.76
CA THR A 225 7.80 1.68 13.14
C THR A 225 6.42 1.10 13.38
N ASN A 226 5.45 1.92 13.77
CA ASN A 226 4.07 1.52 14.02
C ASN A 226 3.12 2.60 13.50
N LEU A 227 1.97 2.22 12.92
CA LEU A 227 0.98 3.21 12.51
C LEU A 227 0.23 3.78 13.72
N LYS A 228 0.09 5.10 13.77
CA LYS A 228 -0.66 5.81 14.81
C LYS A 228 -2.13 5.40 14.89
N THR A 229 -2.67 4.79 13.82
CA THR A 229 -4.07 4.41 13.71
C THR A 229 -4.20 2.91 13.47
N ASN A 230 -5.25 2.31 14.01
CA ASN A 230 -5.61 0.91 13.74
C ASN A 230 -6.35 0.74 12.38
N SER A 231 -6.26 1.73 11.49
CA SER A 231 -6.88 1.71 10.16
C SER A 231 -5.81 1.38 9.13
N PHE A 232 -5.81 0.16 8.61
CA PHE A 232 -4.82 -0.34 7.65
C PHE A 232 -5.37 -0.25 6.22
N VAL A 233 -5.96 0.89 5.88
CA VAL A 233 -6.62 1.07 4.58
C VAL A 233 -5.61 1.08 3.45
N ASN A 234 -4.51 1.79 3.63
CA ASN A 234 -3.55 2.00 2.56
C ASN A 234 -2.50 0.89 2.59
N PRO A 235 -2.19 0.26 1.44
CA PRO A 235 -1.03 -0.59 1.32
C PRO A 235 0.25 0.24 1.34
N TYR A 236 1.24 -0.23 2.08
CA TYR A 236 2.55 0.39 2.19
C TYR A 236 3.63 -0.63 1.85
N ALA A 237 4.54 -0.30 0.94
CA ALA A 237 5.69 -1.14 0.64
C ALA A 237 6.85 -0.23 0.23
N PHE A 238 7.68 0.16 1.19
CA PHE A 238 8.74 1.15 0.96
C PHE A 238 9.93 0.95 1.87
N SER A 239 10.99 1.71 1.63
CA SER A 239 12.22 1.71 2.40
C SER A 239 12.39 3.03 3.15
N ILE A 240 12.50 2.95 4.47
CA ILE A 240 12.91 4.08 5.29
C ILE A 240 14.42 4.26 5.10
N ARG A 241 14.83 5.41 4.57
CA ARG A 241 16.23 5.72 4.31
C ARG A 241 16.91 6.28 5.57
N ILE A 242 18.07 5.75 5.90
CA ILE A 242 18.88 6.10 7.06
C ILE A 242 20.22 6.62 6.56
N ASP A 243 20.47 7.91 6.74
CA ASP A 243 21.69 8.58 6.30
C ASP A 243 22.53 8.98 7.51
N GLY A 244 23.85 8.92 7.34
CA GLY A 244 24.78 9.34 8.38
C GLY A 244 26.23 9.37 7.95
N THR A 245 27.11 9.50 8.93
CA THR A 245 28.56 9.53 8.74
C THR A 245 29.25 8.54 9.68
N THR A 246 30.30 7.91 9.19
CA THR A 246 31.24 7.11 10.01
C THR A 246 32.13 8.05 10.83
N GLU A 247 32.79 7.55 11.87
CA GLU A 247 33.77 8.33 12.64
C GLU A 247 34.92 8.89 11.77
N GLN A 248 35.21 8.24 10.64
CA GLN A 248 36.19 8.70 9.63
C GLN A 248 35.64 9.79 8.70
N GLY A 249 34.39 10.25 8.92
CA GLY A 249 33.72 11.26 8.10
C GLY A 249 33.21 10.75 6.75
N LYS A 250 33.23 9.44 6.49
CA LYS A 250 32.67 8.87 5.26
C LYS A 250 31.14 8.82 5.37
N PRO A 251 30.38 9.36 4.40
CA PRO A 251 28.93 9.24 4.39
C PRO A 251 28.49 7.80 4.12
N PHE A 252 27.33 7.44 4.65
CA PHE A 252 26.66 6.17 4.34
C PHE A 252 25.15 6.36 4.21
N THR A 253 24.55 5.39 3.53
CA THR A 253 23.10 5.24 3.36
C THR A 253 22.73 3.81 3.67
N SER A 254 21.64 3.59 4.39
CA SER A 254 21.08 2.27 4.67
C SER A 254 19.56 2.33 4.63
N TYR A 255 18.92 1.18 4.42
CA TYR A 255 17.48 1.11 4.17
C TYR A 255 16.83 0.11 5.13
N ALA A 256 15.75 0.53 5.77
CA ALA A 256 14.88 -0.33 6.56
C ALA A 256 13.55 -0.51 5.83
N HIS A 257 13.27 -1.73 5.38
CA HIS A 257 12.04 -2.00 4.63
C HIS A 257 10.82 -2.02 5.56
N TYR A 258 9.75 -1.36 5.12
CA TYR A 258 8.43 -1.38 5.72
C TYR A 258 7.43 -1.93 4.71
N HIS A 259 6.71 -2.96 5.12
CA HIS A 259 5.68 -3.58 4.30
C HIS A 259 4.42 -3.80 5.14
N MET A 260 3.27 -3.35 4.62
CA MET A 260 1.97 -3.58 5.22
C MET A 260 0.91 -3.81 4.14
N PHE A 261 0.20 -4.93 4.28
CA PHE A 261 -0.98 -5.26 3.50
C PHE A 261 -2.21 -4.52 4.02
N PRO A 262 -3.17 -4.18 3.16
CA PRO A 262 -4.37 -3.50 3.61
C PRO A 262 -5.28 -4.47 4.38
N TYR A 263 -5.86 -3.99 5.47
CA TYR A 263 -6.91 -4.66 6.23
C TYR A 263 -7.98 -3.62 6.57
N LEU A 264 -9.18 -3.82 6.04
CA LEU A 264 -10.26 -2.85 6.12
C LEU A 264 -11.40 -3.43 6.95
N THR A 265 -12.02 -2.57 7.76
CA THR A 265 -13.34 -2.84 8.34
C THR A 265 -14.44 -2.39 7.37
N GLN A 266 -15.70 -2.73 7.68
CA GLN A 266 -16.83 -2.18 6.93
C GLN A 266 -16.91 -0.65 7.01
N GLU A 267 -16.49 -0.05 8.12
CA GLU A 267 -16.43 1.40 8.29
C GLU A 267 -15.37 2.01 7.37
N ASP A 268 -14.20 1.37 7.27
CA ASP A 268 -13.14 1.79 6.34
C ASP A 268 -13.60 1.75 4.89
N VAL A 269 -14.30 0.69 4.48
CA VAL A 269 -14.87 0.59 3.13
C VAL A 269 -15.81 1.75 2.84
N ASN A 270 -16.73 2.06 3.76
CA ASN A 270 -17.64 3.19 3.58
C ASN A 270 -16.87 4.52 3.45
N ARG A 271 -15.87 4.72 4.32
CA ARG A 271 -15.03 5.93 4.31
C ARG A 271 -14.22 6.07 3.02
N VAL A 272 -13.66 4.99 2.49
CA VAL A 272 -12.93 5.00 1.20
C VAL A 272 -13.86 5.37 0.06
N ILE A 273 -15.04 4.74 -0.01
CA ILE A 273 -16.04 5.04 -1.05
C ILE A 273 -16.47 6.51 -0.98
N ASP A 274 -16.80 7.01 0.22
CA ASP A 274 -17.21 8.40 0.41
C ASP A 274 -16.10 9.39 0.06
N LYS A 275 -14.83 9.10 0.42
CA LYS A 275 -13.67 9.94 0.10
C LYS A 275 -13.44 10.02 -1.41
N LYS A 276 -13.43 8.87 -2.10
CA LYS A 276 -13.13 8.80 -3.54
C LYS A 276 -14.26 9.40 -4.38
N ALA A 277 -15.52 9.11 -4.04
CA ALA A 277 -16.68 9.71 -4.72
C ALA A 277 -16.70 11.25 -4.64
N ARG A 278 -16.16 11.85 -3.56
CA ARG A 278 -16.01 13.30 -3.46
C ARG A 278 -14.88 13.84 -4.32
N ARG A 279 -13.75 13.13 -4.41
CA ARG A 279 -12.59 13.55 -5.22
C ARG A 279 -12.97 13.64 -6.70
N ASP A 280 -13.69 12.64 -7.20
CA ASP A 280 -14.11 12.57 -8.61
C ASP A 280 -15.22 13.58 -8.96
N SER A 281 -15.82 14.24 -7.96
CA SER A 281 -16.86 15.28 -8.17
C SER A 281 -16.32 16.70 -8.24
N VAL A 282 -15.02 16.90 -7.96
CA VAL A 282 -14.36 18.22 -7.87
C VAL A 282 -13.43 18.49 -9.07
N GLU A 283 -13.11 17.46 -9.88
CA GLU A 283 -12.44 17.57 -11.18
C GLU A 283 -13.45 17.73 -12.33
#